data_AF-A0ABD6CIR1-F1
#
_entry.id   AF-A0ABD6CIR1-F1
#
_cell.length_a   1.000
_cell.length_b   1.000
_cell.length_c   1.000
_cell.angle_alpha   90.00
_cell.angle_beta   90.00
_cell.angle_gamma   90.00
#
_symmetry.space_group_name_H-M   'P 1'
#
loop_
_entity.id
_entity.type
_entity.pdbx_description
1 polymer ?
#
loop_
_entity_poly.entity_id
_entity_poly.type
_entity_poly.pdbx_seq_one_letter_code
_entity_poly.pdbx_strand_id
1 'polypeptide(L)' 'MPEYPIVVRTLGGQNRLGVEEADALEADVSRVVTEGYEQIDVEQRDDGEQVGTVVASADNASIEEIHWT' A
#
# COMPACT_ATOMS: atom_id res chain seq x y z
N MET A 1 -2.36 10.76 13.03
CA MET A 1 -2.35 10.64 11.57
C MET A 1 -2.92 9.27 11.25
N PRO A 2 -3.84 9.16 10.29
CA PRO A 2 -4.41 7.88 9.89
C PRO A 2 -3.35 7.02 9.17
N GLU A 3 -3.41 5.72 9.43
CA GLU A 3 -2.44 4.75 8.95
C GLU A 3 -3.17 3.64 8.19
N TYR A 4 -2.65 3.28 7.03
CA TYR A 4 -3.28 2.35 6.09
C TYR A 4 -2.29 1.23 5.72
N PRO A 5 -2.60 -0.04 6.05
CA PRO A 5 -1.73 -1.18 5.72
C PRO A 5 -1.53 -1.35 4.21
N ILE A 6 -0.28 -1.58 3.79
CA ILE A 6 0.04 -2.02 2.43
C ILE A 6 0.08 -3.55 2.44
N VAL A 7 -0.81 -4.17 1.66
CA VAL A 7 -0.96 -5.63 1.59
C VAL A 7 -0.74 -6.13 0.18
N VAL A 8 -0.27 -7.37 0.07
CA VAL A 8 -0.22 -8.10 -1.18
C VAL A 8 -1.61 -8.66 -1.49
N ARG A 9 -2.02 -8.57 -2.74
CA ARG A 9 -3.29 -9.06 -3.28
C ARG A 9 -3.02 -9.81 -4.57
N THR A 10 -3.50 -11.04 -4.68
CA THR A 10 -3.41 -11.80 -5.93
C THR A 10 -4.57 -11.43 -6.85
N LEU A 11 -4.27 -10.71 -7.93
CA LEU A 11 -5.24 -10.32 -8.96
C LEU A 11 -4.88 -10.97 -10.29
N GLY A 12 -5.76 -11.84 -10.79
CA GLY A 12 -5.56 -12.52 -12.07
C GLY A 12 -4.36 -13.46 -12.11
N GLY A 13 -3.93 -14.00 -10.96
CA GLY A 13 -2.77 -14.88 -10.85
C GLY A 13 -1.43 -14.16 -10.70
N GLN A 14 -1.45 -12.83 -10.55
CA GLN A 14 -0.25 -12.02 -10.27
C GLN A 14 -0.40 -11.34 -8.91
N ASN A 15 0.66 -11.37 -8.11
CA ASN A 15 0.70 -10.66 -6.84
C ASN A 15 0.89 -9.16 -7.05
N ARG A 16 0.11 -8.39 -6.29
CA ARG A 16 0.01 -6.95 -6.43
C ARG A 16 -0.05 -6.26 -5.09
N LEU A 17 0.69 -5.19 -4.87
CA LEU A 17 0.49 -4.31 -3.73
C LEU A 17 -0.83 -3.56 -3.85
N GLY A 18 -1.53 -3.43 -2.74
CA GLY A 18 -2.68 -2.58 -2.53
C GLY A 18 -2.66 -2.00 -1.12
N VAL A 19 -3.47 -0.99 -0.87
CA VAL A 19 -3.63 -0.39 0.46
C VAL A 19 -4.99 -0.76 0.99
N GLU A 20 -5.04 -1.28 2.21
CA GLU A 20 -6.31 -1.56 2.88
C GLU A 20 -7.04 -0.26 3.20
N GLU A 21 -8.36 -0.27 3.03
CA GLU A 21 -9.22 0.91 3.23
C GLU A 21 -8.82 2.12 2.37
N ALA A 22 -8.23 1.86 1.19
CA ALA A 22 -7.85 2.92 0.24
C ALA A 22 -9.01 3.85 -0.15
N ASP A 23 -10.27 3.39 -0.12
CA ASP A 23 -11.45 4.23 -0.34
C ASP A 23 -11.62 5.36 0.69
N ALA A 24 -11.02 5.22 1.88
CA ALA A 24 -11.00 6.26 2.91
C ALA A 24 -9.84 7.26 2.73
N LEU A 25 -8.93 7.00 1.79
CA LEU A 25 -7.78 7.84 1.48
C LEU A 25 -8.07 8.67 0.22
N GLU A 26 -8.08 10.00 0.36
CA GLU A 26 -8.30 10.91 -0.79
C GLU A 26 -7.04 11.10 -1.65
N ALA A 27 -5.87 10.68 -1.14
CA ALA A 27 -4.60 10.74 -1.83
C ALA A 27 -4.47 9.70 -2.96
N ASP A 28 -3.62 9.98 -3.95
CA ASP A 28 -3.36 9.07 -5.07
C ASP A 28 -2.49 7.89 -4.63
N VAL A 29 -3.15 6.79 -4.23
CA VAL A 29 -2.50 5.59 -3.69
C VAL A 29 -1.78 4.78 -4.77
N SER A 30 -2.16 4.96 -6.04
CA SER A 30 -1.57 4.25 -7.17
C SER A 30 -0.07 4.52 -7.29
N ARG A 31 0.32 5.78 -7.09
CA ARG A 31 1.74 6.18 -7.10
C ARG A 31 2.53 5.50 -5.99
N VAL A 32 2.02 5.52 -4.76
CA VAL A 32 2.70 4.93 -3.59
C VAL A 32 2.86 3.43 -3.71
N VAL A 33 1.81 2.78 -4.19
CA VAL A 33 1.82 1.37 -4.52
C VAL A 33 2.89 1.08 -5.59
N THR A 34 2.93 1.85 -6.68
CA THR A 34 3.91 1.69 -7.78
C THR A 34 5.36 1.85 -7.31
N GLU A 35 5.67 2.89 -6.54
CA GLU A 35 7.02 3.10 -5.98
C GLU A 35 7.40 1.98 -4.99
N GLY A 36 6.41 1.36 -4.35
CA GLY A 36 6.58 0.19 -3.49
C GLY A 36 6.92 -1.11 -4.24
N TYR A 37 6.31 -1.33 -5.41
CA TYR A 37 6.61 -2.53 -6.22
C TYR A 37 8.08 -2.60 -6.62
N GLU A 38 8.71 -1.45 -6.89
CA GLU A 38 10.13 -1.44 -7.25
C GLU A 38 11.04 -1.78 -6.06
N GLN A 39 10.54 -1.64 -4.83
CA GLN A 39 11.28 -1.89 -3.59
C GLN A 39 11.05 -3.29 -3.00
N ILE A 40 9.91 -3.93 -3.30
CA ILE A 40 9.50 -5.20 -2.69
C ILE A 40 9.23 -6.27 -3.74
N ASP A 41 9.84 -7.44 -3.54
CA ASP A 41 9.62 -8.63 -4.36
C ASP A 41 8.27 -9.30 -4.00
N VAL A 42 7.18 -8.80 -4.57
CA VAL A 42 5.80 -9.23 -4.28
C VAL A 42 5.48 -10.65 -4.73
N GLU A 43 6.26 -11.20 -5.67
CA GLU A 43 6.05 -12.55 -6.20
C GLU A 43 6.42 -13.63 -5.17
N GLN A 44 7.26 -13.29 -4.18
CA GLN A 44 7.66 -14.19 -3.09
C GLN A 44 6.83 -14.03 -1.81
N ARG A 45 5.82 -13.14 -1.81
CA ARG A 45 4.93 -12.90 -0.65
C ARG A 45 3.56 -13.55 -0.86
N ASP A 46 2.88 -13.86 0.24
CA ASP A 46 1.56 -14.47 0.24
C ASP A 46 0.44 -13.43 0.05
N ASP A 47 -0.71 -13.86 -0.49
CA ASP A 47 -1.92 -13.04 -0.55
C ASP A 47 -2.37 -12.62 0.86
N GLY A 48 -2.68 -11.35 1.01
CA GLY A 48 -3.06 -10.73 2.29
C GLY A 48 -1.87 -10.41 3.19
N GLU A 49 -0.64 -10.71 2.80
CA GLU A 49 0.53 -10.36 3.61
C GLU A 49 0.75 -8.85 3.63
N GLN A 50 0.85 -8.28 4.83
CA GLN A 50 1.22 -6.88 5.01
C GLN A 50 2.72 -6.71 4.83
N VAL A 51 3.09 -5.80 3.94
CA VAL A 51 4.50 -5.51 3.59
C VAL A 51 4.89 -4.07 3.88
N GLY A 52 3.94 -3.26 4.36
CA GLY A 52 4.20 -1.90 4.79
C GLY A 52 2.97 -1.19 5.34
N THR A 53 3.12 0.10 5.58
CA THR A 53 2.08 1.00 6.09
C THR A 53 2.26 2.38 5.47
N VAL A 54 1.16 2.97 5.00
CA VAL A 54 1.08 4.37 4.57
C VAL A 54 0.56 5.22 5.71
N VAL A 55 1.25 6.31 6.03
CA VAL A 55 0.78 7.33 6.99
C VAL A 55 0.30 8.52 6.17
N ALA A 56 -0.98 8.83 6.30
CA ALA A 56 -1.60 9.95 5.60
C ALA A 56 -1.70 11.19 6.50
N SER A 57 -1.92 12.35 5.87
CA SER A 57 -2.22 13.59 6.56
C SER A 57 -3.49 13.44 7.40
N ALA A 58 -3.68 14.32 8.40
CA ALA A 58 -4.87 14.28 9.25
C ALA A 58 -6.19 14.42 8.47
N ASP A 59 -6.14 15.03 7.28
CA ASP A 59 -7.23 15.22 6.33
C ASP A 59 -7.32 14.13 5.24
N ASN A 60 -6.45 13.11 5.24
CA ASN A 60 -6.39 12.04 4.24
C ASN A 60 -6.12 12.48 2.80
N ALA A 61 -5.85 13.77 2.54
CA ALA A 61 -5.65 14.28 1.19
C ALA A 61 -4.23 14.04 0.66
N SER A 62 -3.26 13.76 1.54
CA SER A 62 -1.86 13.56 1.17
C SER A 62 -1.23 12.42 1.95
N ILE A 63 -0.21 11.81 1.37
CA ILE A 63 0.61 10.79 2.03
C ILE A 63 1.83 11.50 2.61
N GLU A 64 2.05 11.33 3.92
CA GLU A 64 3.16 11.97 4.63
C GLU A 64 4.36 11.04 4.75
N GLU A 65 4.12 9.78 5.13
CA GLU A 65 5.18 8.80 5.34
C GLU A 65 4.79 7.41 4.84
N ILE A 66 5.80 6.61 4.48
CA ILE A 66 5.64 5.22 4.07
C ILE A 66 6.67 4.39 4.81
N HIS A 67 6.23 3.33 5.47
CA HIS A 67 7.07 2.41 6.21
C HIS A 67 6.97 1.00 5.60
N TRP A 68 8.10 0.47 5.12
CA TRP A 68 8.20 -0.90 4.57
C TRP A 68 8.66 -1.89 5.65
N THR A 69 8.23 -3.16 5.56
CA THR A 69 8.57 -4.25 6.50
C THR A 69 9.35 -5.39 5.84
#